data_AF-A0AAE6WGS8-F1
#
_entry.id   AF-A0AAE6WGS8-F1
#
_cell.length_a   1.000
_cell.length_b   1.000
_cell.length_c   1.000
_cell.angle_alpha   90.00
_cell.angle_beta   90.00
_cell.angle_gamma   90.00
#
_symmetry.space_group_name_H-M   'P 1'
#
loop_
_entity.id
_entity.type
_entity.pdbx_description
1 polymer ?
#
loop_
_entity_poly.entity_id
_entity_poly.type
_entity_poly.pdbx_seq_one_letter_code
_entity_poly.pdbx_strand_id
1 'polypeptide(L)' 'MSKLVPKEYDVVILKTGERVGLMDQLDETHFLPDYGVETPEQEEKTMAMMPIPIDDIEKVVYRHRSK' A
#
# COMPACT_ATOMS: atom_id res chain seq x y z
N MET A 1 -1.79 -12.03 -18.06
CA MET A 1 -2.04 -10.67 -17.56
C MET A 1 -0.78 -10.23 -16.85
N SER A 2 -0.09 -9.21 -17.35
CA SER A 2 1.10 -8.67 -16.68
C SER A 2 0.68 -8.18 -15.29
N LYS A 3 1.23 -8.75 -14.21
CA LYS A 3 1.01 -8.23 -12.86
C LYS A 3 1.46 -6.76 -12.87
N LEU A 4 0.56 -5.85 -12.48
CA LEU A 4 0.94 -4.45 -12.35
C LEU A 4 1.94 -4.34 -11.20
N VAL A 5 3.16 -3.90 -11.50
CA VAL A 5 4.16 -3.57 -10.47
C VAL A 5 3.62 -2.39 -9.65
N PRO A 6 3.46 -2.52 -8.32
CA PRO A 6 2.98 -1.45 -7.45
C PRO A 6 3.90 -0.22 -7.50
N LYS A 7 3.33 0.97 -7.30
CA LYS A 7 4.03 2.26 -7.27
C LYS A 7 3.48 3.16 -6.18
N GLU A 8 4.23 4.20 -5.83
CA GLU A 8 3.73 5.28 -4.98
C GLU A 8 2.39 5.80 -5.48
N TYR A 9 1.53 6.13 -4.52
CA TYR A 9 0.14 6.59 -4.69
C TYR A 9 -0.81 5.57 -5.35
N ASP A 10 -0.36 4.35 -5.64
CA ASP A 10 -1.28 3.26 -5.93
C ASP A 10 -2.07 2.91 -4.67
N VAL A 11 -3.33 2.49 -4.85
CA VAL A 11 -4.09 1.80 -3.81
C VAL A 11 -4.07 0.32 -4.14
N VAL A 12 -3.73 -0.48 -3.15
CA VAL A 12 -3.53 -1.92 -3.29
C VAL A 12 -4.38 -2.69 -2.28
N ILE A 13 -4.53 -3.97 -2.55
CA ILE A 13 -5.05 -4.96 -1.59
C ILE A 13 -3.88 -5.84 -1.17
N LEU A 14 -3.66 -5.95 0.13
CA LEU A 14 -2.69 -6.87 0.72
C LEU A 14 -3.26 -8.29 0.72
N LYS A 15 -2.39 -9.30 0.85
CA LYS A 15 -2.79 -10.70 1.01
C LYS A 15 -3.68 -10.94 2.25
N THR A 16 -3.65 -10.04 3.23
CA THR A 16 -4.55 -10.03 4.39
C THR A 16 -5.99 -9.64 4.02
N GLY A 17 -6.20 -9.08 2.83
CA GLY A 17 -7.47 -8.50 2.38
C GLY A 17 -7.59 -7.00 2.67
N GLU A 18 -6.63 -6.41 3.40
CA GLU A 18 -6.63 -4.99 3.75
C GLU A 18 -6.38 -4.11 2.52
N ARG A 19 -7.10 -2.99 2.45
CA ARG A 19 -6.91 -1.98 1.42
C ARG A 19 -6.02 -0.86 1.96
N VAL A 20 -4.91 -0.60 1.29
CA VAL A 20 -3.92 0.40 1.71
C VAL A 20 -3.50 1.29 0.54
N GLY A 21 -3.22 2.55 0.83
CA GLY A 21 -2.50 3.44 -0.08
C GLY A 21 -0.99 3.22 0.07
N LEU A 22 -0.23 3.25 -1.03
CA LEU A 22 1.23 3.27 -0.96
C LEU A 22 1.69 4.72 -0.92
N MET A 23 2.27 5.18 0.19
CA MET A 23 2.67 6.59 0.35
C MET A 23 4.01 6.89 -0.30
N ASP A 24 5.02 6.09 0.03
CA ASP A 24 6.42 6.32 -0.32
C ASP A 24 7.11 4.98 -0.59
N GLN A 25 7.97 4.94 -1.61
CA GLN A 25 8.78 3.77 -1.91
C GLN A 25 10.13 3.88 -1.21
N LEU A 26 10.34 3.07 -0.16
CA LEU A 26 11.57 3.13 0.62
C LEU A 26 12.76 2.47 -0.10
N ASP A 27 12.48 1.38 -0.82
CA ASP A 27 13.44 0.65 -1.63
C ASP A 27 12.74 -0.11 -2.78
N GLU A 28 13.48 -0.92 -3.54
CA GLU A 28 12.95 -1.68 -4.68
C GLU A 28 11.79 -2.64 -4.32
N THR A 29 11.67 -2.98 -3.04
CA THR A 29 10.79 -4.04 -2.51
C THR A 29 9.86 -3.60 -1.39
N HIS A 30 10.01 -2.41 -0.79
CA HIS A 30 9.19 -1.95 0.33
C HIS A 30 8.53 -0.59 0.10
N PHE A 31 7.31 -0.46 0.63
CA PHE A 31 6.53 0.78 0.63
C PHE A 31 6.07 1.13 2.04
N LEU A 32 5.95 2.42 2.33
CA LEU A 32 5.17 2.89 3.48
C LEU A 32 3.68 2.83 3.16
N PRO A 33 2.89 2.10 3.97
CA PRO A 33 1.44 2.03 3.78
C PRO A 33 0.70 3.16 4.51
N ASP A 34 -0.41 3.59 3.91
CA ASP A 34 -1.47 4.35 4.56
C ASP A 34 -2.70 3.45 4.70
N TYR A 35 -3.01 3.05 5.94
CA TYR A 35 -4.21 2.26 6.28
C TYR A 35 -5.44 3.15 6.51
N GLY A 36 -5.26 4.47 6.57
CA GLY A 36 -6.28 5.45 6.90
C GLY A 36 -6.42 5.70 8.41
N VAL A 37 -7.42 6.49 8.76
CA VAL A 37 -7.74 6.92 10.15
C VAL A 37 -9.22 6.77 10.47
N GLU A 38 -9.95 5.94 9.71
CA GLU A 38 -11.40 5.77 9.92
C GLU A 38 -11.70 4.99 11.23
N THR A 39 -10.77 4.14 11.65
CA THR A 39 -10.82 3.39 12.90
C THR A 39 -9.53 3.55 13.70
N PRO A 40 -9.57 3.41 15.04
CA PRO A 40 -8.36 3.48 15.87
C PRO A 40 -7.29 2.47 15.47
N GLU A 41 -7.68 1.28 15.02
CA GLU A 41 -6.74 0.25 14.56
C GLU A 41 -6.01 0.67 13.26
N GLN A 42 -6.74 1.28 12.32
CA GLN A 42 -6.13 1.81 11.10
C GLN A 42 -5.21 2.99 11.42
N GLU A 43 -5.63 3.89 12.30
CA GLU A 43 -4.80 5.02 12.72
C GLU A 43 -3.50 4.53 13.39
N GLU A 44 -3.59 3.55 14.30
CA GLU A 44 -2.42 2.93 14.93
C GLU A 44 -1.48 2.30 13.90
N LYS A 45 -2.02 1.53 12.93
CA LYS A 45 -1.23 0.92 11.86
C LYS A 45 -0.56 1.95 10.96
N THR A 46 -1.27 3.01 10.59
CA THR A 46 -0.74 4.12 9.78
C THR A 46 0.36 4.85 10.54
N MET A 47 0.16 5.14 11.83
CA MET A 47 1.13 5.84 12.68
C MET A 47 2.33 4.97 13.06
N ALA A 48 2.20 3.64 13.03
CA ALA A 48 3.31 2.73 13.24
C ALA A 48 4.39 2.85 12.15
N MET A 49 4.03 3.39 10.97
CA MET A 49 4.95 3.64 9.84
C MET A 49 5.78 2.39 9.48
N MET A 50 5.17 1.21 9.64
CA MET A 50 5.83 -0.06 9.36
C MET A 50 5.78 -0.34 7.85
N PRO A 51 6.94 -0.49 7.17
CA PRO A 51 6.96 -0.76 5.75
C PRO A 51 6.35 -2.12 5.43
N ILE A 52 5.70 -2.22 4.27
CA ILE A 52 5.19 -3.47 3.72
C ILE A 52 5.99 -3.89 2.48
N PRO A 53 6.32 -5.18 2.33
CA PRO A 53 6.99 -5.67 1.15
C PRO A 53 6.02 -5.80 -0.04
N ILE A 54 6.53 -5.65 -1.27
CA ILE A 54 5.76 -5.86 -2.51
C ILE A 54 5.17 -7.27 -2.59
N ASP A 55 5.82 -8.24 -1.95
CA ASP A 55 5.35 -9.61 -1.92
C ASP A 55 4.07 -9.75 -1.10
N ASP A 56 3.78 -8.86 -0.15
CA ASP A 56 2.52 -8.87 0.60
C ASP A 56 1.36 -8.22 -0.14
N ILE A 57 1.64 -7.62 -1.30
CA ILE A 57 0.61 -7.02 -2.17
C ILE A 57 -0.01 -8.10 -3.05
N GLU A 58 -1.32 -8.30 -2.92
CA GLU A 58 -2.07 -9.24 -3.75
C GLU A 58 -2.36 -8.63 -5.13
N LYS A 59 -2.86 -7.38 -5.16
CA LYS A 59 -3.19 -6.67 -6.40
C LYS A 59 -3.27 -5.16 -6.23
N VAL A 60 -2.98 -4.44 -7.32
CA VAL A 60 -3.26 -3.00 -7.44
C VAL A 60 -4.72 -2.81 -7.83
N VAL A 61 -5.47 -2.01 -7.07
CA VAL A 61 -6.91 -1.73 -7.32
C VAL A 61 -7.17 -0.34 -7.87
N TYR A 62 -6.28 0.61 -7.59
CA TYR A 62 -6.32 1.94 -8.20
C TYR A 62 -4.90 2.39 -8.49
N ARG A 63 -4.68 2.85 -9.71
CA ARG A 63 -3.44 3.51 -10.08
C ARG A 63 -3.70 4.99 -10.25
N HIS A 64 -3.05 5.79 -9.41
CA HIS A 64 -3.04 7.23 -9.65
C HIS A 64 -2.30 7.47 -10.96
N ARG A 65 -3.02 7.84 -12.01
CA ARG A 65 -2.40 8.26 -13.27
C ARG A 65 -1.91 9.67 -13.04
N SER A 66 -0.65 9.81 -12.63
CA SER A 66 0.08 11.07 -12.79
C SER A 66 -0.03 11.47 -14.27
N LYS A 67 -0.47 12.70 -14.53
CA LYS A 67 -0.54 13.28 -15.88
C LYS A 67 0.84 13.33 -16.53
#